data_AF-A0A9D8JHH3-F1
#
_entry.id   AF-A0A9D8JHH3-F1
#
_cell.length_a   1.000
_cell.length_b   1.000
_cell.length_c   1.000
_cell.angle_alpha   90.00
_cell.angle_beta   90.00
_cell.angle_gamma   90.00
#
_symmetry.space_group_name_H-M   'P 1'
#
loop_
_entity.id
_entity.type
_entity.pdbx_description
1 polymer ?
#
loop_
_entity_poly.entity_id
_entity_poly.type
_entity_poly.pdbx_seq_one_letter_code
_entity_poly.pdbx_strand_id
1 'polypeptide(L)' 'MAQLNVYVPDDLEDKIRKEAVRRGQSVSAFVAELVRKEVSVSEWPPGFFELAGSWVGDFPEIEDLPAQERDWGNS' A
#
# COMPACT_ATOMS: atom_id res chain seq x y z
N MET A 1 4.91 -5.57 22.99
CA MET A 1 3.86 -4.79 22.29
C MET A 1 3.15 -3.93 23.33
N ALA A 2 2.85 -2.67 23.01
CA ALA A 2 2.03 -1.84 23.89
C ALA A 2 0.54 -2.20 23.72
N GLN A 3 -0.23 -2.19 24.81
CA GLN A 3 -1.69 -2.41 24.79
C GLN A 3 -2.40 -1.06 24.76
N LEU A 4 -3.36 -0.90 23.85
CA LEU A 4 -4.18 0.30 23.70
C LEU A 4 -5.65 -0.07 23.94
N ASN A 5 -6.34 0.73 24.76
CA ASN A 5 -7.79 0.66 24.92
C ASN A 5 -8.38 1.93 24.31
N VAL A 6 -9.36 1.78 23.41
CA VAL A 6 -10.01 2.89 22.70
C VAL A 6 -11.51 2.76 22.88
N TYR A 7 -12.16 3.87 23.21
CA TYR A 7 -13.61 3.95 23.26
C TYR A 7 -14.12 4.49 21.93
N VAL A 8 -15.09 3.78 21.34
CA VAL A 8 -15.79 4.18 20.11
C VAL A 8 -17.29 4.00 20.33
N PRO A 9 -18.14 4.78 19.62
CA PRO A 9 -19.57 4.51 19.57
C PRO A 9 -19.87 3.09 19.07
N ASP A 10 -20.95 2.48 19.56
CA ASP A 10 -21.34 1.11 19.22
C ASP A 10 -21.55 0.92 17.70
N ASP A 11 -22.13 1.91 17.02
CA ASP A 11 -22.35 1.84 15.57
C ASP A 11 -21.03 1.85 14.78
N LEU A 12 -19.99 2.49 15.32
CA LEU A 12 -18.66 2.49 14.74
C LEU A 12 -17.93 1.16 15.02
N GLU A 13 -18.07 0.60 16.22
CA GLU A 13 -17.55 -0.72 16.57
C GLU A 13 -18.05 -1.80 15.60
N ASP A 14 -19.37 -1.79 15.34
CA ASP A 14 -20.01 -2.70 14.38
C ASP A 14 -19.42 -2.60 12.98
N LYS A 15 -19.17 -1.37 12.51
CA LYS A 15 -18.58 -1.11 11.18
C LYS A 15 -17.13 -1.62 11.13
N ILE A 16 -16.34 -1.35 12.16
CA ILE A 16 -14.95 -1.82 12.28
C ILE A 16 -14.91 -3.34 12.22
N ARG A 17 -15.77 -4.02 13.00
CA ARG A 17 -15.84 -5.48 13.04
C ARG A 17 -16.22 -6.08 11.69
N LYS A 18 -17.25 -5.54 11.03
CA LYS A 18 -17.69 -5.99 9.70
C LYS A 18 -16.58 -5.84 8.66
N GLU A 19 -15.84 -4.73 8.70
CA GLU A 19 -14.73 -4.50 7.78
C GLU A 19 -13.56 -5.45 8.02
N ALA A 20 -13.18 -5.66 9.29
CA ALA A 20 -12.13 -6.60 9.65
C ALA A 20 -12.43 -8.03 9.17
N VAL A 21 -13.68 -8.49 9.37
CA VAL A 21 -14.15 -9.80 8.85
C VAL A 21 -14.08 -9.85 7.33
N ARG A 22 -14.53 -8.81 6.63
CA ARG A 22 -14.48 -8.74 5.16
C ARG A 22 -13.04 -8.87 4.64
N ARG A 23 -12.05 -8.38 5.39
CA ARG A 23 -10.62 -8.44 5.07
C ARG A 23 -9.91 -9.69 5.60
N GLY A 24 -10.62 -10.57 6.32
CA GLY A 24 -10.00 -11.75 6.95
C GLY A 24 -9.00 -11.39 8.06
N GLN A 25 -9.16 -10.23 8.70
CA GLN A 25 -8.28 -9.73 9.75
C GLN A 25 -8.98 -9.76 11.12
N SER A 26 -8.20 -9.82 12.21
CA SER A 26 -8.73 -9.49 13.54
C SER A 26 -9.00 -7.99 13.64
N VAL A 27 -9.91 -7.59 14.53
CA VAL A 27 -10.22 -6.16 14.78
C VAL A 27 -8.96 -5.38 15.17
N SER A 28 -8.12 -5.95 16.04
CA SER A 28 -6.87 -5.30 16.46
C SER A 28 -5.88 -5.14 15.31
N ALA A 29 -5.74 -6.13 14.43
CA ALA A 29 -4.88 -6.04 13.26
C ALA A 29 -5.37 -4.98 12.27
N PHE A 30 -6.68 -4.95 12.00
CA PHE A 30 -7.31 -3.96 11.13
C PHE A 30 -7.11 -2.53 11.66
N VAL A 31 -7.39 -2.30 12.94
CA VAL A 31 -7.21 -0.97 13.57
C VAL A 31 -5.73 -0.57 13.59
N ALA A 32 -4.82 -1.49 13.93
CA ALA A 32 -3.39 -1.20 13.92
C ALA A 32 -2.87 -0.85 12.50
N GLU A 33 -3.41 -1.47 11.45
CA GLU A 33 -3.08 -1.14 10.07
C GLU A 33 -3.55 0.27 9.70
N LEU A 34 -4.79 0.64 10.07
CA LEU A 34 -5.32 1.98 9.85
C LEU A 34 -4.50 3.04 10.58
N VAL A 35 -4.21 2.82 11.87
CA VAL A 35 -3.38 3.73 12.65
C VAL A 35 -1.99 3.82 12.04
N ARG A 36 -1.37 2.71 11.62
CA ARG A 36 -0.09 2.73 10.92
C ARG A 36 -0.15 3.61 9.68
N LYS A 37 -1.15 3.44 8.81
CA LYS A 37 -1.29 4.26 7.60
C LYS A 37 -1.42 5.76 7.90
N GLU A 38 -2.14 6.10 8.97
CA GLU A 38 -2.35 7.49 9.38
C GLU A 38 -1.09 8.11 10.02
N VAL A 39 -0.39 7.36 10.86
CA VAL A 39 0.80 7.86 11.59
C VAL A 39 2.11 7.64 10.86
N SER A 40 2.12 6.78 9.83
CA SER A 40 3.19 6.73 8.86
C SER A 40 3.18 8.05 8.12
N VAL A 41 3.89 9.03 8.69
CA VAL A 41 4.29 10.24 8.02
C VAL A 41 4.77 9.81 6.64
N SER A 42 4.24 10.46 5.60
CA SER A 42 4.71 10.30 4.22
C SER A 42 6.12 10.84 4.10
N GLU A 43 7.06 10.26 4.84
CA GLU A 43 8.48 10.44 4.61
C GLU A 43 8.77 9.69 3.33
N TRP A 44 9.20 10.45 2.34
CA TRP A 44 9.71 9.88 1.11
C TRP A 44 10.83 8.89 1.47
N PRO A 45 10.85 7.69 0.85
CA PRO A 45 11.88 6.73 1.15
C PRO A 45 13.28 7.34 0.92
N PRO A 46 14.31 6.91 1.67
CA PRO A 46 15.68 7.38 1.45
C PRO A 46 16.06 7.29 -0.03
N GLY A 47 16.59 8.37 -0.59
CA GLY A 47 16.97 8.45 -2.00
C GLY A 47 15.82 8.77 -2.97
N PHE A 48 14.58 8.92 -2.52
CA PHE A 48 13.46 9.28 -3.42
C PHE A 48 13.69 10.59 -4.19
N PHE A 49 14.21 11.62 -3.52
CA PHE A 49 14.56 12.88 -4.18
C PHE A 49 15.81 12.79 -5.05
N GLU A 50 16.68 11.80 -4.82
CA GLU A 50 17.86 11.56 -5.66
C GLU A 50 17.45 10.97 -7.02
N LEU A 51 16.28 10.33 -7.10
CA LEU A 51 15.69 9.85 -8.35
C LEU A 51 15.07 10.99 -9.19
N ALA A 52 14.74 12.12 -8.58
CA ALA A 52 14.17 13.26 -9.29
C ALA A 52 15.21 13.86 -10.23
N GLY A 53 15.05 13.62 -11.54
CA GLY A 53 16.01 14.07 -12.55
C GLY A 53 17.21 13.13 -12.73
N SER A 54 17.23 11.95 -12.10
CA SER A 54 18.27 10.93 -12.34
C SER A 54 18.08 10.17 -13.66
N TRP A 55 17.04 10.49 -14.43
CA TRP A 55 16.84 9.89 -15.74
C TRP A 55 17.95 10.37 -16.69
N VAL A 56 18.79 9.45 -17.12
CA VAL A 56 19.87 9.70 -18.07
C VAL A 56 19.48 9.06 -19.40
N GLY A 57 19.35 9.88 -20.43
CA GLY A 57 19.01 9.46 -21.79
C GLY A 57 17.69 10.03 -22.29
N ASP A 58 17.40 9.81 -23.57
CA ASP A 58 16.12 10.16 -24.16
C ASP A 58 15.05 9.11 -23.78
N PHE A 59 13.79 9.50 -23.86
CA PHE A 59 12.70 8.55 -23.73
C PHE A 59 12.77 7.57 -24.91
N PRO A 60 12.68 6.24 -24.69
CA PRO A 60 12.84 5.29 -25.78
C PRO A 60 11.77 5.50 -26.85
N GLU A 61 12.17 5.45 -28.12
CA GLU A 61 11.21 5.37 -29.21
C GLU A 61 10.55 3.98 -29.21
N ILE A 62 9.36 3.89 -29.83
CA ILE A 62 8.61 2.62 -29.89
C ILE A 62 9.46 1.51 -30.54
N GLU A 63 10.37 1.88 -31.43
CA GLU A 63 11.28 1.00 -32.15
C GLU A 63 12.43 0.47 -31.27
N ASP A 64 12.79 1.19 -30.20
CA ASP A 64 13.82 0.80 -29.23
C ASP A 64 13.28 -0.12 -28.12
N LEU A 65 11.96 -0.26 -28.02
CA LEU A 65 11.36 -1.13 -27.04
C LEU A 65 11.66 -2.59 -27.40
N PRO A 66 12.16 -3.41 -26.46
CA PRO A 66 12.39 -4.82 -26.73
C PRO A 66 11.07 -5.46 -27.15
N ALA A 67 11.10 -6.27 -28.20
CA ALA A 67 9.94 -7.01 -28.66
C ALA A 67 9.37 -7.81 -27.48
N GLN A 68 8.22 -7.37 -26.96
CA GLN A 68 7.55 -8.09 -25.88
C GLN A 68 6.95 -9.36 -26.48
N GLU A 69 7.67 -10.47 -26.34
CA GLU A 69 7.13 -11.79 -26.61
C GLU A 69 5.97 -12.00 -25.63
N ARG A 70 4.74 -11.90 -26.15
CA ARG A 70 3.54 -12.20 -25.40
C ARG A 70 3.58 -13.71 -25.15
N ASP A 71 4.05 -14.12 -23.98
CA ASP A 71 3.90 -15.48 -23.49
C ASP A 71 2.41 -15.73 -23.21
N TRP A 72 1.70 -16.06 -24.28
CA TRP A 72 0.38 -16.66 -24.19
C TRP A 72 0.57 -18.11 -23.76
N GLY A 73 0.85 -18.31 -22.48
CA GLY A 73 1.06 -19.61 -21.87
C GLY A 73 0.04 -20.62 -22.41
N ASN A 74 0.53 -21.54 -23.22
CA ASN A 74 -0.29 -22.54 -23.89
C ASN A 74 -0.64 -23.63 -22.84
N SER A 75 -1.94 -23.81 -22.71
CA SER A 75 -2.75 -24.78 -21.94
C SER A 75 -2.09 -26.01 -21.32
#